data_AF-A0A2D8EVJ4-F1
#
_entry.id   AF-A0A2D8EVJ4-F1
#
_cell.length_a   1.000
_cell.length_b   1.000
_cell.length_c   1.000
_cell.angle_alpha   90.00
_cell.angle_beta   90.00
_cell.angle_gamma   90.00
#
_symmetry.space_group_name_H-M   'P 1'
#
loop_
_entity.id
_entity.type
_entity.pdbx_description
1 polymer ?
#
loop_
_entity_poly.entity_id
_entity_poly.type
_entity_poly.pdbx_seq_one_letter_code
_entity_poly.pdbx_strand_id
1 'polypeptide(L)'
;MTDEMPTEAEDSVSQESKPNWRRELEDRAKAGDEAVAQLAQLQRELSFRDAGVDPNTKQGQYFMRGYDGEMTADAIRAEAAELGLTGQPVQAQQPPVDYGAEQRIAMAADDAGPVTNPELDTLIRQTKNPDELRELMEAHGHTWNAAV
;
A
#
# COMPACT_ATOMS: atom_id res chain seq x y z
N MET A 1 -68.62 -30.39 19.32
CA MET A 1 -69.10 -29.72 18.09
C MET A 1 -68.75 -28.26 18.23
N THR A 2 -67.55 -27.89 17.79
CA THR A 2 -67.23 -27.27 16.48
C THR A 2 -67.50 -25.76 16.54
N ASP A 3 -66.47 -24.93 16.75
CA ASP A 3 -65.50 -24.42 15.76
C ASP A 3 -66.04 -23.13 15.13
N GLU A 4 -65.38 -22.00 15.41
CA GLU A 4 -65.09 -20.94 14.43
C GLU A 4 -64.31 -19.80 15.11
N MET A 5 -63.00 -19.74 14.84
CA MET A 5 -62.28 -18.46 14.69
C MET A 5 -62.14 -18.22 13.19
N PRO A 6 -62.38 -16.99 12.71
CA PRO A 6 -61.33 -16.35 11.91
C PRO A 6 -61.21 -14.82 12.11
N THR A 7 -59.95 -14.39 12.28
CA THR A 7 -59.25 -13.24 11.65
C THR A 7 -59.94 -11.88 11.43
N GLU A 8 -59.40 -10.87 12.10
CA GLU A 8 -58.87 -9.60 11.54
C GLU A 8 -57.79 -9.15 12.55
N ALA A 9 -56.49 -9.40 12.38
CA ALA A 9 -55.59 -8.82 11.38
C ALA A 9 -55.71 -7.28 11.32
N GLU A 10 -54.56 -6.63 11.51
CA GLU A 10 -54.25 -5.20 11.33
C GLU A 10 -55.14 -4.15 12.04
N ASP A 11 -54.61 -3.32 12.92
CA ASP A 11 -53.78 -2.21 12.47
C ASP A 11 -52.73 -1.83 13.54
N SER A 12 -51.64 -2.58 13.59
CA SER A 12 -50.38 -1.98 14.03
C SER A 12 -49.90 -1.11 12.88
N VAL A 13 -50.40 0.13 12.83
CA VAL A 13 -49.75 1.21 12.08
C VAL A 13 -48.38 1.39 12.72
N SER A 14 -47.44 0.51 12.36
CA SER A 14 -46.03 0.82 12.35
C SER A 14 -45.93 2.08 11.55
N GLN A 15 -45.75 3.19 12.27
CA GLN A 15 -45.54 4.51 11.71
C GLN A 15 -44.18 4.48 11.03
N GLU A 16 -44.18 3.86 9.85
CA GLU A 16 -43.03 3.68 8.98
C GLU A 16 -42.57 5.08 8.59
N SER A 17 -41.55 5.56 9.29
CA SER A 17 -40.95 6.87 9.08
C SER A 17 -40.28 6.87 7.71
N LYS A 18 -41.03 7.21 6.66
CA LYS A 18 -40.50 7.53 5.32
C LYS A 18 -39.69 8.83 5.39
N PRO A 19 -38.70 9.06 4.53
CA PRO A 19 -37.47 8.33 4.32
C PRO A 19 -36.26 9.23 4.62
N ASN A 20 -35.56 8.98 5.72
CA ASN A 20 -34.35 9.71 6.10
C ASN A 20 -33.18 9.41 5.13
N TRP A 21 -33.28 8.30 4.40
CA TRP A 21 -32.21 7.79 3.55
C TRP A 21 -31.77 8.77 2.46
N ARG A 22 -32.67 9.62 1.94
CA ARG A 22 -32.30 10.64 0.93
C ARG A 22 -31.37 11.69 1.50
N ARG A 23 -31.72 12.22 2.68
CA ARG A 23 -30.92 13.21 3.39
C ARG A 23 -29.58 12.61 3.83
N GLU A 24 -29.60 11.37 4.29
CA GLU A 24 -28.39 10.64 4.68
C GLU A 24 -27.45 10.38 3.50
N LEU A 25 -28.01 10.15 2.30
CA LEU A 25 -27.24 10.01 1.06
C LEU A 25 -26.66 11.35 0.59
N GLU A 26 -27.43 12.44 0.69
CA GLU A 26 -26.96 13.81 0.42
C GLU A 26 -25.85 14.22 1.40
N ASP A 27 -26.02 13.96 2.70
CA ASP A 27 -25.02 14.25 3.73
C ASP A 27 -23.74 13.43 3.50
N ARG A 28 -23.87 12.16 3.10
CA ARG A 28 -22.71 11.30 2.78
C ARG A 28 -22.00 11.74 1.49
N ALA A 29 -22.74 12.17 0.48
CA ALA A 29 -22.16 12.73 -0.75
C ALA A 29 -21.36 14.00 -0.43
N LYS A 30 -21.96 14.92 0.34
CA LYS A 30 -21.30 16.14 0.77
C LYS A 30 -20.06 15.86 1.63
N ALA A 31 -20.14 14.93 2.57
CA ALA A 31 -18.99 14.51 3.38
C ALA A 31 -17.87 13.89 2.51
N GLY A 32 -18.24 13.14 1.47
CA GLY A 32 -17.31 12.60 0.49
C GLY A 32 -16.59 13.71 -0.30
N ASP A 33 -17.34 14.69 -0.80
CA ASP A 33 -16.80 15.85 -1.51
C ASP A 33 -15.87 16.69 -0.61
N GLU A 34 -16.27 16.90 0.66
CA GLU A 34 -15.44 17.57 1.66
C GLU A 34 -14.14 16.80 1.95
N ALA A 35 -14.21 15.47 2.04
CA ALA A 35 -13.02 14.64 2.24
C ALA A 35 -12.07 14.69 1.03
N VAL A 36 -12.60 14.64 -0.19
CA VAL A 36 -11.79 14.77 -1.42
C VAL A 36 -11.14 16.14 -1.51
N ALA A 37 -11.86 17.21 -1.17
CA ALA A 37 -11.30 18.56 -1.13
C ALA A 37 -10.17 18.69 -0.10
N GLN A 38 -10.34 18.10 1.10
CA GLN A 38 -9.31 18.07 2.12
C GLN A 38 -8.08 17.28 1.67
N LEU A 39 -8.26 16.12 1.02
CA LEU A 39 -7.15 15.35 0.47
C LEU A 39 -6.38 16.13 -0.60
N ALA A 40 -7.09 16.79 -1.51
CA ALA A 40 -6.46 17.63 -2.53
C ALA A 40 -5.67 18.79 -1.91
N GLN A 41 -6.21 19.42 -0.87
CA GLN A 41 -5.53 20.48 -0.13
C GLN A 41 -4.28 19.97 0.60
N LEU A 42 -4.38 18.83 1.27
CA LEU A 42 -3.23 18.19 1.95
C LEU A 42 -2.17 17.77 0.95
N GLN A 43 -2.55 17.18 -0.18
CA GLN A 43 -1.60 16.77 -1.22
C GLN A 43 -0.87 17.97 -1.82
N ARG A 44 -1.59 19.08 -2.02
CA ARG A 44 -0.99 20.36 -2.40
C ARG A 44 0.03 20.80 -1.36
N GLU A 45 -0.37 20.90 -0.09
CA GLU A 45 0.49 21.33 1.02
C GLU A 45 1.75 20.46 1.15
N LEU A 46 1.60 19.14 1.01
CA LEU A 46 2.72 18.20 1.00
C LEU A 46 3.68 18.47 -0.16
N SER A 47 3.16 18.71 -1.36
CA SER A 47 3.98 19.01 -2.55
C SER A 47 4.81 20.29 -2.36
N PHE A 48 4.23 21.33 -1.76
CA PHE A 48 4.94 22.57 -1.43
C PHE A 48 6.00 22.34 -0.35
N ARG A 49 5.67 21.54 0.67
CA ARG A 49 6.61 21.21 1.75
C ARG A 49 7.80 20.37 1.24
N ASP A 50 7.53 19.40 0.37
CA ASP A 50 8.53 18.55 -0.29
C ASP A 50 9.40 19.32 -1.29
N ALA A 51 8.89 20.45 -1.80
CA ALA A 51 9.66 21.41 -2.58
C ALA A 51 10.54 22.34 -1.71
N GLY A 52 10.40 22.28 -0.38
CA GLY A 52 11.15 23.13 0.56
C GLY A 52 10.50 24.48 0.82
N VAL A 53 9.23 24.66 0.45
CA VAL A 53 8.45 25.86 0.77
C VAL A 53 7.62 25.60 2.03
N ASP A 54 7.84 26.38 3.08
CA ASP A 54 7.04 26.27 4.30
C ASP A 54 5.69 27.02 4.16
N PRO A 55 4.55 26.29 4.12
CA PRO A 55 3.21 26.89 4.00
C PRO A 55 2.79 27.68 5.25
N ASN A 56 3.53 27.60 6.36
CA ASN A 56 3.25 28.41 7.56
C ASN A 56 3.82 29.83 7.46
N THR A 57 4.77 30.06 6.55
CA THR A 57 5.33 31.39 6.33
C THR A 57 4.39 32.23 5.46
N LYS A 58 4.35 33.56 5.69
CA LYS A 58 3.55 34.46 4.84
C LYS A 58 3.89 34.33 3.36
N GLN A 59 5.19 34.22 3.05
CA GLN A 59 5.68 34.08 1.69
C GLN A 59 5.26 32.74 1.06
N GLY A 60 5.37 31.63 1.80
CA GLY A 60 4.89 30.32 1.35
C GLY A 60 3.37 30.28 1.12
N GLN A 61 2.57 30.95 1.98
CA GLN A 61 1.13 31.08 1.76
C GLN A 61 0.78 31.86 0.50
N TYR A 62 1.50 32.95 0.21
CA TYR A 62 1.30 33.71 -1.03
C TYR A 62 1.68 32.89 -2.25
N PHE A 63 2.80 32.18 -2.18
CA PHE A 63 3.24 31.30 -3.25
C PHE A 63 2.23 30.19 -3.51
N MET A 64 1.80 29.46 -2.49
CA MET A 64 0.79 28.39 -2.62
C MET A 64 -0.54 28.87 -3.21
N ARG A 65 -0.91 30.15 -2.99
CA ARG A 65 -2.14 30.74 -3.57
C ARG A 65 -1.95 31.24 -5.01
N GLY A 66 -0.76 31.71 -5.36
CA GLY A 66 -0.44 32.27 -6.67
C GLY A 66 0.14 31.25 -7.66
N TYR A 67 0.49 30.05 -7.19
CA TYR A 67 1.07 28.99 -7.99
C TYR A 67 0.00 28.27 -8.82
N ASP A 68 0.10 28.42 -10.14
CA ASP A 68 -0.78 27.77 -11.13
C ASP A 68 0.00 26.76 -12.01
N GLY A 69 1.23 26.43 -11.60
CA GLY A 69 2.10 25.48 -12.28
C GLY A 69 1.76 24.01 -11.94
N GLU A 70 2.63 23.11 -12.38
CA GLU A 70 2.48 21.68 -12.09
C GLU A 70 2.64 21.40 -10.60
N MET A 71 1.72 20.62 -10.02
CA MET A 71 1.74 20.26 -8.59
C MET A 71 2.76 19.14 -8.28
N THR A 72 3.95 19.22 -8.86
CA THR A 72 5.06 18.30 -8.61
C THR A 72 6.12 19.00 -7.77
N ALA A 73 6.74 18.27 -6.84
CA ALA A 73 7.74 18.86 -5.94
C ALA A 73 8.91 19.51 -6.69
N ASP A 74 9.30 18.96 -7.86
CA ASP A 74 10.39 19.51 -8.67
C ASP A 74 10.01 20.82 -9.38
N ALA A 75 8.82 20.91 -9.97
CA ALA A 75 8.34 22.14 -10.61
C ALA A 75 8.13 23.26 -9.59
N ILE A 76 7.56 22.94 -8.44
CA ILE A 76 7.36 23.87 -7.34
C ILE A 76 8.72 24.37 -6.81
N ARG A 77 9.71 23.47 -6.68
CA ARG A 77 11.06 23.82 -6.20
C ARG A 77 11.77 24.76 -7.16
N ALA A 78 11.66 24.53 -8.47
CA ALA A 78 12.26 25.39 -9.49
C ALA A 78 11.73 26.82 -9.39
N GLU A 79 10.41 26.98 -9.39
CA GLU A 79 9.72 28.28 -9.29
C GLU A 79 9.97 28.95 -7.94
N ALA A 80 9.95 28.18 -6.85
CA ALA A 80 10.28 28.69 -5.52
C ALA A 80 11.75 29.15 -5.43
N ALA A 81 12.68 28.49 -6.13
CA ALA A 81 14.08 28.88 -6.18
C ALA A 81 14.26 30.19 -6.95
N GLU A 82 13.52 30.41 -8.04
CA GLU A 82 13.53 31.69 -8.77
C GLU A 82 13.06 32.85 -7.89
N LEU A 83 12.08 32.61 -7.02
CA LEU A 83 11.56 33.60 -6.08
C LEU A 83 12.39 33.71 -4.78
N GLY A 84 13.46 32.91 -4.63
CA GLY A 84 14.29 32.89 -3.43
C GLY A 84 13.58 32.37 -2.17
N LEU A 85 12.49 31.62 -2.34
CA LEU A 85 11.69 31.04 -1.25
C LEU A 85 12.30 29.74 -0.69
N THR A 86 13.21 29.11 -1.43
CA THR A 86 13.88 27.88 -1.00
C THR A 86 14.99 28.18 0.00
N GLY A 87 14.64 28.17 1.29
CA GLY A 87 15.59 28.11 2.39
C GLY A 87 16.01 26.66 2.65
N GLN A 88 17.06 26.24 1.95
CA GLN A 88 17.66 24.90 1.91
C GLN A 88 16.94 23.86 1.03
N PRO A 89 17.72 23.06 0.26
CA PRO A 89 17.19 21.88 -0.40
C PRO A 89 16.75 20.90 0.70
N VAL A 90 15.44 20.68 0.83
CA VAL A 90 14.96 19.43 1.40
C VAL A 90 15.43 18.33 0.45
N GLN A 91 16.53 17.68 0.82
CA GLN A 91 16.95 16.45 0.17
C GLN A 91 15.73 15.54 0.19
N ALA A 92 15.25 15.14 -0.98
CA ALA A 92 14.16 14.19 -1.12
C ALA A 92 14.43 13.04 -0.14
N GLN A 93 13.61 12.94 0.90
CA GLN A 93 13.74 11.89 1.89
C GLN A 93 13.43 10.60 1.15
N GLN A 94 14.49 9.92 0.70
CA GLN A 94 14.39 8.55 0.27
C GLN A 94 13.70 7.80 1.42
N PRO A 95 12.68 6.97 1.13
CA PRO A 95 12.00 6.22 2.17
C PRO A 95 13.07 5.50 3.01
N PRO A 96 12.96 5.52 4.35
CA PRO A 96 13.98 4.93 5.21
C PRO A 96 14.17 3.48 4.79
N VAL A 97 15.36 3.17 4.27
CA VAL A 97 15.76 1.81 3.96
C VAL A 97 15.78 1.08 5.31
N ASP A 98 14.89 0.10 5.51
CA ASP A 98 14.89 -0.73 6.73
C ASP A 98 16.05 -1.73 6.64
N TYR A 99 17.25 -1.25 6.95
CA TYR A 99 18.46 -2.06 7.07
C TYR A 99 18.30 -3.22 8.05
N GLY A 100 17.34 -3.14 8.97
CA GLY A 100 17.05 -4.20 9.94
C GLY A 100 16.37 -5.41 9.31
N ALA A 101 15.50 -5.22 8.32
CA ALA A 101 14.90 -6.32 7.58
C ALA A 101 15.93 -7.06 6.73
N GLU A 102 16.80 -6.31 6.06
CA GLU A 102 17.87 -6.84 5.20
C GLU A 102 18.91 -7.62 6.02
N GLN A 103 19.31 -7.11 7.19
CA GLN A 103 20.21 -7.83 8.09
C GLN A 103 19.62 -9.14 8.62
N ARG A 104 18.32 -9.18 8.93
CA ARG A 104 17.64 -10.41 9.34
C ARG A 104 17.60 -11.45 8.23
N ILE A 105 17.40 -11.02 6.98
CA ILE A 105 17.43 -11.91 5.80
C ILE A 105 18.86 -12.43 5.56
N ALA A 106 19.87 -11.57 5.65
CA ALA A 106 21.27 -11.95 5.47
C ALA A 106 21.74 -12.95 6.54
N MET A 107 21.38 -12.75 7.81
CA MET A 107 21.71 -13.70 8.88
C MET A 107 20.98 -15.04 8.73
N ALA A 108 19.72 -15.03 8.29
CA ALA A 108 18.98 -16.25 8.02
C ALA A 108 19.52 -17.02 6.80
N ALA A 109 20.08 -16.32 5.82
CA ALA A 109 20.65 -16.93 4.62
C ALA A 109 22.01 -17.62 4.88
N ASP A 110 22.80 -17.14 5.85
CA ASP A 110 24.11 -17.71 6.17
C ASP A 110 24.01 -19.02 7.00
N ASP A 111 22.94 -19.18 7.80
CA ASP A 111 22.69 -20.39 8.61
C ASP A 111 21.77 -21.41 7.90
N ALA A 112 21.09 -21.00 6.83
CA ALA A 112 20.29 -21.89 6.00
C ALA A 112 21.22 -22.66 5.04
N GLY A 113 21.83 -23.74 5.55
CA GLY A 113 22.50 -24.73 4.72
C GLY A 113 21.62 -25.19 3.54
N PRO A 114 22.21 -25.84 2.51
CA PRO A 114 21.47 -26.23 1.30
C PRO A 114 20.20 -26.97 1.69
N VAL A 115 19.04 -26.48 1.22
CA VAL A 115 17.74 -27.07 1.52
C VAL A 115 17.71 -28.47 0.88
N THR A 116 18.00 -29.50 1.67
CA THR A 116 17.85 -30.88 1.22
C THR A 116 16.37 -31.26 1.28
N ASN A 117 15.83 -31.71 0.16
CA ASN A 117 14.47 -32.25 0.13
C ASN A 117 14.51 -33.63 0.82
N PRO A 118 13.75 -33.87 1.91
CA PRO A 118 13.76 -35.15 2.61
C PRO A 118 13.36 -36.33 1.72
N GLU A 119 12.57 -36.08 0.67
CA GLU A 119 12.23 -37.09 -0.34
C GLU A 119 13.46 -37.48 -1.18
N LEU A 120 14.28 -36.52 -1.59
CA LEU A 120 15.51 -36.75 -2.34
C LEU A 120 16.51 -37.60 -1.54
N ASP A 121 16.67 -37.34 -0.24
CA ASP A 121 17.54 -38.13 0.63
C ASP A 121 17.08 -39.59 0.75
N THR A 122 15.77 -39.83 0.77
CA THR A 122 15.24 -41.20 0.78
C THR A 122 15.46 -41.92 -0.54
N LEU A 123 15.29 -41.24 -1.68
CA LEU A 123 15.54 -41.79 -3.00
C LEU A 123 17.02 -42.09 -3.22
N ILE A 124 17.92 -41.21 -2.76
CA ILE A 124 19.37 -41.42 -2.81
C ILE A 124 19.77 -42.72 -2.11
N ARG A 125 19.21 -42.99 -0.92
CA ARG A 125 19.48 -44.23 -0.17
C ARG A 125 18.89 -45.49 -0.80
N GLN A 126 17.86 -45.34 -1.62
CA GLN A 126 17.20 -46.46 -2.32
C GLN A 126 17.90 -46.84 -3.64
N THR A 127 18.68 -45.91 -4.22
CA THR A 127 19.45 -46.20 -5.44
C THR A 127 20.49 -47.28 -5.18
N LYS A 128 20.66 -48.19 -6.15
CA LYS A 128 21.55 -49.36 -6.00
C LYS A 128 22.79 -49.30 -6.86
N ASN A 129 22.82 -48.42 -7.85
CA ASN A 129 23.93 -48.25 -8.78
C ASN A 129 24.28 -46.74 -8.91
N PRO A 130 25.53 -46.44 -9.30
CA PRO A 130 25.97 -45.06 -9.45
C PRO A 130 25.28 -44.32 -10.60
N ASP A 131 24.79 -45.05 -11.61
CA ASP A 131 24.11 -44.47 -12.77
C ASP A 131 22.69 -43.96 -12.43
N GLU A 132 21.89 -44.71 -11.65
CA GLU A 132 20.57 -44.26 -11.18
C GLU A 132 20.69 -43.09 -10.20
N LEU A 133 21.72 -43.09 -9.35
CA LEU A 133 22.00 -41.97 -8.46
C LEU A 133 22.28 -40.70 -9.26
N ARG A 134 23.05 -40.81 -10.35
CA ARG A 134 23.35 -39.69 -11.23
C ARG A 134 22.10 -39.15 -11.92
N GLU A 135 21.27 -40.04 -12.46
CA GLU A 135 20.01 -39.67 -13.13
C GLU A 135 19.01 -39.02 -12.15
N LEU A 136 18.87 -39.59 -10.94
CA LEU A 136 18.05 -39.02 -9.87
C LEU A 136 18.52 -37.61 -9.49
N MET A 137 19.83 -37.42 -9.36
CA MET A 137 20.38 -36.13 -8.98
C MET A 137 20.30 -35.11 -10.11
N GLU A 138 20.45 -35.52 -11.38
CA GLU A 138 20.24 -34.67 -12.55
C GLU A 138 18.77 -34.26 -12.70
N ALA A 139 17.82 -35.18 -12.46
CA ALA A 139 16.39 -34.88 -12.44
C ALA A 139 16.00 -33.86 -11.35
N HIS A 140 16.73 -33.87 -10.23
CA HIS A 140 16.59 -32.89 -9.15
C HIS A 140 17.47 -31.64 -9.32
N GLY A 141 18.07 -31.44 -10.51
CA GLY A 141 18.79 -30.22 -10.88
C GLY A 141 20.26 -30.17 -10.44
N HIS A 142 20.80 -31.26 -9.90
CA HIS A 142 22.21 -31.38 -9.54
C HIS A 142 23.01 -31.93 -10.73
N THR A 143 23.54 -31.04 -11.57
CA THR A 143 24.43 -31.43 -12.67
C THR A 143 25.85 -31.66 -12.14
N TRP A 144 26.32 -32.91 -12.21
CA TRP A 144 27.65 -33.32 -11.74
C TRP A 144 28.81 -32.90 -12.66
N ASN A 145 28.52 -32.22 -13.76
CA ASN A 145 29.52 -31.79 -14.75
C ASN A 145 29.31 -30.31 -15.12
N ALA A 146 29.48 -29.42 -14.12
CA ALA A 146 29.81 -28.04 -14.42
C ALA A 146 31.26 -28.01 -14.92
N ALA A 147 31.44 -28.17 -16.22
CA ALA A 147 32.72 -27.91 -16.88
C ALA A 147 33.12 -26.46 -16.57
N VAL A 148 34.20 -26.30 -15.80
CA VAL A 148 35.04 -25.09 -15.79
C VAL A 148 35.91 -25.10 -17.04
#